data_AF-A0A7S3U7W2-F1
#
_entry.id   AF-A0A7S3U7W2-F1
#
_cell.length_a   1.000
_cell.length_b   1.000
_cell.length_c   1.000
_cell.angle_alpha   90.00
_cell.angle_beta   90.00
_cell.angle_gamma   90.00
#
_symmetry.space_group_name_H-M   'P 1'
#
loop_
_entity.id
_entity.type
_entity.pdbx_description
1 polymer ?
#
loop_
_entity_poly.entity_id
_entity_poly.type
_entity_poly.pdbx_seq_one_letter_code
_entity_poly.pdbx_strand_id
1 'polypeptide(L)'
;MVKGKAYRKTWKEARKPTNKRASSRVKSAKRQTFEERTAKKRALEEVKVKQAELLETRKEVRKARHKKRDAKKKRKEENALKNGQYQVIKNTEKIRKWHRNAKKTLKTMSGEQIEALMKGR
;
A
#
# COMPACT_ATOMS: atom_id res chain seq x y z
N MET A 1 46.20 -33.96 46.03
CA MET A 1 45.99 -34.36 44.61
C MET A 1 44.53 -34.16 44.24
N VAL A 2 44.21 -33.08 43.52
CA VAL A 2 42.84 -32.81 43.04
C VAL A 2 42.62 -33.62 41.76
N LYS A 3 41.81 -34.69 41.83
CA LYS A 3 41.40 -35.48 40.66
C LYS A 3 40.57 -34.60 39.73
N GLY A 4 41.11 -34.32 38.55
CA GLY A 4 40.61 -33.34 37.60
C GLY A 4 39.15 -33.54 37.21
N LYS A 5 38.33 -32.51 37.38
CA LYS A 5 37.12 -32.31 36.58
C LYS A 5 37.58 -32.07 35.15
N ALA A 6 37.53 -33.10 34.31
CA ALA A 6 37.73 -32.93 32.88
C ALA A 6 36.72 -31.87 32.39
N TYR A 7 37.22 -30.73 31.92
CA TYR A 7 36.43 -29.70 31.26
C TYR A 7 35.75 -30.31 30.03
N ARG A 8 34.54 -30.86 30.20
CA ARG A 8 33.68 -31.19 29.07
C ARG A 8 33.29 -29.85 28.44
N LYS A 9 33.96 -29.54 27.33
CA LYS A 9 33.69 -28.36 26.51
C LYS A 9 32.21 -28.37 26.12
N THR A 10 31.42 -27.51 26.75
CA THR A 10 29.96 -27.38 26.56
C THR A 10 29.58 -27.20 25.09
N TRP A 11 30.43 -26.52 24.31
CA TRP A 11 30.25 -26.35 22.87
C TRP A 11 30.34 -27.66 22.06
N LYS A 12 31.02 -28.70 22.57
CA LYS A 12 31.04 -30.04 21.96
C LYS A 12 29.77 -30.82 22.27
N GLU A 13 29.12 -30.60 23.42
CA GLU A 13 27.83 -31.21 23.75
C GLU A 13 26.67 -30.53 23.03
N ALA A 14 26.71 -29.20 22.86
CA ALA A 14 25.72 -28.44 22.08
C ALA A 14 25.71 -28.80 20.58
N ARG A 15 26.84 -29.29 20.05
CA ARG A 15 26.98 -29.74 18.65
C ARG A 15 26.58 -31.20 18.44
N LYS A 16 26.24 -31.95 19.50
CA LYS A 16 25.69 -33.29 19.31
C LYS A 16 24.31 -33.12 18.65
N PRO A 17 24.08 -33.71 17.48
CA PRO A 17 22.77 -33.63 16.87
C PRO A 17 21.78 -34.32 17.82
N THR A 18 20.73 -33.62 18.23
CA THR A 18 19.55 -34.20 18.90
C THR A 18 18.73 -35.03 17.90
N ASN A 19 19.41 -35.85 17.09
CA ASN A 19 18.81 -36.80 16.19
C ASN A 19 18.32 -37.98 17.03
N LYS A 20 17.26 -37.75 17.81
CA LYS A 20 16.41 -38.85 18.25
C LYS A 20 15.89 -39.48 16.97
N ARG A 21 16.43 -40.65 16.61
CA ARG A 21 15.91 -41.46 15.50
C ARG A 21 14.39 -41.50 15.65
N ALA A 22 13.67 -41.09 14.61
CA ALA A 22 12.23 -41.25 14.55
C ALA A 22 11.93 -42.76 14.50
N SER A 23 11.88 -43.40 15.67
CA SER A 23 11.51 -44.80 15.76
C SER A 23 10.04 -44.93 15.36
N SER A 24 9.66 -45.99 14.65
CA SER A 24 8.27 -46.36 14.37
C SER A 24 7.41 -46.52 15.63
N ARG A 25 8.02 -46.53 16.83
CA ARG A 25 7.40 -46.54 18.15
C ARG A 25 7.05 -45.16 18.71
N VAL A 26 7.46 -44.06 18.07
CA VAL A 26 6.95 -42.73 18.43
C VAL A 26 5.52 -42.66 17.89
N LYS A 27 4.54 -42.81 18.78
CA LYS A 27 3.10 -42.75 18.47
C LYS A 27 2.85 -41.62 17.47
N SER A 28 2.37 -42.00 16.29
CA SER A 28 1.93 -41.05 15.26
C SER A 28 1.00 -40.03 15.91
N ALA A 29 1.16 -38.75 15.55
CA ALA A 29 0.28 -37.70 16.01
C ALA A 29 -1.17 -38.16 15.88
N LYS A 30 -1.95 -38.08 16.97
CA LYS A 30 -3.36 -38.52 17.03
C LYS A 30 -4.07 -38.03 15.77
N ARG A 31 -4.55 -38.94 14.93
CA ARG A 31 -5.35 -38.60 13.75
C ARG A 31 -6.56 -37.80 14.23
N GLN A 32 -6.75 -36.61 13.67
CA GLN A 32 -7.88 -35.75 14.04
C GLN A 32 -9.19 -36.47 13.78
N THR A 33 -10.12 -36.38 14.73
CA THR A 33 -11.46 -36.94 14.56
C THR A 33 -12.21 -36.17 13.47
N PHE A 34 -13.29 -36.74 12.94
CA PHE A 34 -14.11 -36.05 11.94
C PHE A 34 -14.68 -34.73 12.49
N GLU A 35 -15.14 -34.74 13.74
CA GLU A 35 -15.66 -33.57 14.45
C GLU A 35 -14.63 -32.45 14.60
N GLU A 36 -13.38 -32.80 14.96
CA GLU A 36 -12.29 -31.82 15.04
C GLU A 36 -12.00 -31.18 13.68
N ARG A 37 -12.11 -31.95 12.58
CA ARG A 37 -11.92 -31.43 11.22
C ARG A 37 -13.06 -30.51 10.79
N THR A 38 -14.31 -30.86 11.09
CA THR A 38 -15.46 -30.02 10.74
C THR A 38 -15.48 -28.72 11.55
N ALA A 39 -15.16 -28.77 12.84
CA ALA A 39 -15.02 -27.59 13.69
C ALA A 39 -13.93 -26.64 13.18
N LYS A 40 -12.75 -27.17 12.82
CA LYS A 40 -11.66 -26.36 12.24
C LYS A 40 -12.05 -25.76 10.88
N LYS A 41 -12.78 -26.50 10.05
CA LYS A 41 -13.26 -25.98 8.77
C LYS A 41 -14.21 -24.80 8.99
N ARG A 42 -15.16 -24.91 9.92
CA ARG A 42 -16.08 -23.81 10.27
C ARG A 42 -15.32 -22.58 10.78
N ALA A 43 -14.39 -22.77 11.71
CA ALA A 43 -13.56 -21.68 12.22
C ALA A 43 -12.75 -20.98 11.11
N LEU A 44 -12.22 -21.73 10.15
CA LEU A 44 -11.51 -21.15 9.00
C LEU A 44 -12.44 -20.37 8.07
N GLU A 45 -13.64 -20.88 7.80
CA GLU A 45 -14.63 -20.15 6.99
C GLU A 45 -15.06 -18.83 7.66
N GLU A 46 -15.28 -18.83 8.98
CA GLU A 46 -15.60 -17.60 9.73
C GLU A 46 -14.46 -16.57 9.64
N VAL A 47 -13.20 -17.00 9.73
CA VAL A 47 -12.04 -16.11 9.59
C VAL A 47 -11.96 -15.55 8.17
N LYS A 48 -12.22 -16.37 7.13
CA LYS A 48 -12.22 -15.90 5.73
C LYS A 48 -13.30 -14.85 5.49
N VAL A 49 -14.50 -15.04 6.02
CA VAL A 49 -15.59 -14.07 5.90
C VAL A 49 -15.20 -12.74 6.55
N LYS A 50 -14.73 -12.76 7.80
CA LYS A 50 -14.24 -11.56 8.49
C LYS A 50 -13.08 -10.89 7.75
N GLN A 51 -12.17 -11.67 7.17
CA GLN A 51 -11.08 -11.13 6.37
C GLN A 51 -11.60 -10.43 5.10
N ALA A 52 -12.60 -10.99 4.43
CA ALA A 52 -13.21 -10.39 3.25
C ALA A 52 -13.87 -9.05 3.60
N GLU A 53 -14.68 -9.00 4.66
CA GLU A 53 -15.31 -7.77 5.17
C GLU A 53 -14.28 -6.68 5.50
N LEU A 54 -13.17 -7.04 6.16
CA LEU A 54 -12.08 -6.11 6.46
C LEU A 54 -11.37 -5.59 5.20
N LEU A 55 -11.24 -6.41 4.16
CA LEU A 55 -10.65 -5.98 2.90
C LEU A 55 -11.59 -5.06 2.12
N GLU A 56 -12.89 -5.32 2.15
CA GLU A 56 -13.90 -4.47 1.52
C GLU A 56 -13.96 -3.09 2.18
N THR A 57 -14.07 -3.03 3.51
CA THR A 57 -14.04 -1.77 4.25
C THR A 57 -12.76 -0.97 3.98
N ARG A 58 -11.59 -1.62 3.90
CA ARG A 58 -10.33 -0.96 3.50
C ARG A 58 -10.38 -0.39 2.08
N LYS A 59 -10.95 -1.12 1.12
CA LYS A 59 -11.12 -0.65 -0.26
C LYS A 59 -12.05 0.57 -0.31
N GLU A 60 -13.15 0.55 0.42
CA GLU A 60 -14.10 1.67 0.50
C GLU A 60 -13.47 2.91 1.11
N VAL A 61 -12.76 2.77 2.22
CA VAL A 61 -12.03 3.88 2.86
C VAL A 61 -11.00 4.47 1.89
N ARG A 62 -10.28 3.64 1.14
CA ARG A 62 -9.32 4.10 0.13
C ARG A 62 -10.03 4.88 -0.98
N LYS A 63 -11.14 4.36 -1.52
CA LYS A 63 -11.95 5.05 -2.55
C LYS A 63 -12.47 6.38 -2.04
N ALA A 64 -13.00 6.43 -0.81
CA ALA A 64 -13.51 7.67 -0.21
C ALA A 64 -12.41 8.71 -0.02
N ARG A 65 -11.23 8.30 0.46
CA ARG A 65 -10.07 9.19 0.59
C ARG A 65 -9.60 9.72 -0.77
N HIS A 66 -9.56 8.88 -1.80
CA HIS A 66 -9.21 9.28 -3.16
C HIS A 66 -10.19 10.33 -3.70
N LYS A 67 -11.49 10.05 -3.63
CA LYS A 67 -12.55 10.99 -4.04
C LYS A 67 -12.42 12.35 -3.34
N LYS A 68 -12.20 12.35 -2.01
CA LYS A 68 -11.99 13.59 -1.23
C LYS A 68 -10.74 14.35 -1.68
N ARG A 69 -9.63 13.66 -1.95
CA ARG A 69 -8.39 14.27 -2.44
C ARG A 69 -8.58 14.88 -3.83
N ASP A 70 -9.20 14.16 -4.76
CA ASP A 70 -9.48 14.66 -6.10
C ASP A 70 -10.40 15.87 -6.09
N ALA A 71 -11.48 15.82 -5.31
CA ALA A 71 -12.39 16.95 -5.16
C ALA A 71 -11.70 18.18 -4.55
N LYS A 72 -10.77 17.98 -3.60
CA LYS A 72 -9.95 19.07 -3.06
C LYS A 72 -8.97 19.60 -4.10
N LYS A 73 -8.37 18.73 -4.91
CA LYS A 73 -7.44 19.10 -5.98
C LYS A 73 -8.15 19.92 -7.06
N LYS A 74 -9.30 19.45 -7.56
CA LYS A 74 -10.14 20.15 -8.53
C LYS A 74 -10.55 21.54 -8.03
N ARG A 75 -11.06 21.63 -6.79
CA ARG A 75 -11.39 22.94 -6.18
C ARG A 75 -10.19 23.88 -6.09
N LYS A 76 -9.00 23.36 -5.75
CA LYS A 76 -7.78 24.17 -5.73
C LYS A 76 -7.37 24.64 -7.13
N GLU A 77 -7.48 23.77 -8.13
CA GLU A 77 -7.19 24.10 -9.53
C GLU A 77 -8.18 25.16 -10.06
N GLU A 78 -9.48 25.01 -9.78
CA GLU A 78 -10.52 25.97 -10.13
C GLU A 78 -10.27 27.34 -9.45
N ASN A 79 -9.97 27.35 -8.14
CA ASN A 79 -9.68 28.59 -7.42
C ASN A 79 -8.38 29.24 -7.92
N ALA A 80 -7.35 28.46 -8.24
CA ALA A 80 -6.12 28.99 -8.82
C ALA A 80 -6.39 29.67 -10.17
N LEU A 81 -7.22 29.03 -11.02
CA LEU A 81 -7.63 29.60 -12.32
C LEU A 81 -8.50 30.85 -12.19
N LYS A 82 -9.37 30.92 -11.18
CA LYS A 82 -10.21 32.10 -10.94
C LYS A 82 -9.42 33.28 -10.36
N ASN A 83 -8.52 33.00 -9.42
CA ASN A 83 -7.83 34.05 -8.66
C ASN A 83 -6.49 34.49 -9.30
N GLY A 84 -5.97 33.76 -10.28
CA GLY A 84 -4.68 34.03 -10.90
C GLY A 84 -4.67 35.23 -11.86
N GLN A 85 -3.54 35.94 -11.95
CA GLN A 85 -3.27 36.93 -12.99
C GLN A 85 -2.70 36.26 -14.24
N TYR A 86 -3.43 36.34 -15.35
CA TYR A 86 -3.07 35.73 -16.64
C TYR A 86 -2.90 36.80 -17.71
N GLN A 87 -1.97 36.56 -18.64
CA GLN A 87 -1.80 37.33 -19.86
C GLN A 87 -2.16 36.47 -21.06
N VAL A 88 -2.93 37.02 -22.00
CA VAL A 88 -3.30 36.34 -23.24
C VAL A 88 -2.21 36.56 -24.28
N ILE A 89 -1.56 35.49 -24.71
CA ILE A 89 -0.53 35.55 -25.75
C ILE A 89 -1.21 35.38 -27.10
N LYS A 90 -1.28 36.46 -27.89
CA LYS A 90 -1.90 36.46 -29.22
C LYS A 90 -1.00 35.85 -30.30
N ASN A 91 0.33 36.06 -30.22
CA ASN A 91 1.29 35.50 -31.18
C ASN A 91 1.99 34.27 -30.58
N THR A 92 1.69 33.09 -31.12
CA THR A 92 2.18 31.80 -30.61
C THR A 92 3.49 31.33 -31.25
N GLU A 93 3.96 31.96 -32.34
CA GLU A 93 5.14 31.51 -33.09
C GLU A 93 6.42 31.56 -32.23
N LYS A 94 6.52 32.58 -31.38
CA LYS A 94 7.67 32.79 -30.50
C LYS A 94 7.71 31.80 -29.32
N ILE A 95 6.58 31.15 -28.99
CA ILE A 95 6.49 30.17 -27.88
C ILE A 95 7.42 28.98 -28.12
N ARG A 96 7.62 28.57 -29.39
CA ARG A 96 8.52 27.46 -29.72
C ARG A 96 9.96 27.72 -29.23
N LYS A 97 10.40 28.98 -29.22
CA LYS A 97 11.74 29.40 -28.78
C LYS A 97 11.86 29.55 -27.25
N TRP A 98 10.76 29.46 -26.50
CA TRP A 98 10.79 29.58 -25.04
C TRP A 98 11.48 28.39 -24.37
N HIS A 99 12.09 28.66 -23.21
CA HIS A 99 12.68 27.64 -22.35
C HIS A 99 11.61 26.64 -21.84
N ARG A 100 12.03 25.40 -21.58
CA ARG A 100 11.13 24.30 -21.20
C ARG A 100 10.28 24.60 -19.97
N ASN A 101 10.83 25.32 -18.98
CA ASN A 101 10.08 25.66 -17.76
C ASN A 101 9.03 26.75 -17.99
N ALA A 102 9.29 27.73 -18.87
CA ALA A 102 8.30 28.73 -19.24
C ALA A 102 7.15 28.12 -20.03
N LYS A 103 7.42 27.08 -20.84
CA LYS A 103 6.35 26.34 -21.54
C LYS A 103 5.40 25.61 -20.59
N LYS A 104 5.85 25.22 -19.38
CA LYS A 104 5.01 24.52 -18.39
C LYS A 104 3.96 25.42 -17.75
N THR A 105 4.14 26.75 -17.78
CA THR A 105 3.15 27.70 -17.23
C THR A 105 2.07 28.07 -18.25
N LEU A 106 2.24 27.68 -19.52
CA LEU A 106 1.26 27.91 -20.56
C LEU A 106 0.11 26.91 -20.43
N LYS A 107 -1.11 27.41 -20.59
CA LYS A 107 -2.31 26.59 -20.66
C LYS A 107 -3.11 27.03 -21.88
N THR A 108 -3.47 26.06 -22.73
CA THR A 108 -4.34 26.28 -23.88
C THR A 108 -5.79 26.22 -23.42
N MET A 109 -6.58 27.22 -23.79
CA MET A 109 -8.02 27.34 -23.48
C MET A 109 -8.74 27.87 -24.72
N SER A 110 -10.05 27.65 -24.83
CA SER A 110 -10.85 28.22 -25.92
C SER A 110 -11.03 29.74 -25.73
N GLY A 111 -11.33 30.45 -26.82
CA GLY A 111 -11.56 31.91 -26.77
C GLY A 111 -12.67 32.29 -25.77
N GLU A 112 -13.79 31.57 -25.79
CA GLU A 112 -14.91 31.76 -24.86
C GLU A 112 -14.51 31.60 -23.39
N GLN A 113 -13.66 30.62 -23.08
CA GLN A 113 -13.15 30.39 -21.72
C GLN A 113 -12.21 31.51 -21.27
N ILE A 114 -11.36 32.01 -22.17
CA ILE A 114 -10.47 33.13 -21.89
C ILE A 114 -11.28 34.40 -21.63
N GLU A 115 -12.30 34.66 -22.43
CA GLU A 115 -13.21 35.79 -22.22
C GLU A 115 -13.95 35.70 -20.88
N ALA A 116 -14.47 34.53 -20.53
CA ALA A 116 -15.15 34.32 -19.26
C ALA A 116 -14.22 34.59 -18.05
N LEU A 117 -12.95 34.16 -18.14
CA LEU A 117 -11.94 34.42 -17.10
C LEU A 117 -11.54 35.89 -17.01
N MET A 118 -11.56 36.62 -18.13
CA MET A 118 -11.22 38.05 -18.16
C MET A 118 -12.41 38.95 -17.76
N LYS A 119 -13.66 38.53 -18.04
CA LYS A 119 -14.89 39.25 -17.70
C LYS A 119 -15.29 39.08 -16.23
N GLY A 120 -14.97 37.95 -15.60
CA GLY A 120 -15.24 37.70 -14.17
C GLY A 120 -14.29 38.42 -13.22
N ARG A 121 -13.61 39.47 -13.69
CA ARG A 121 -12.55 40.19 -13.01
C ARG A 121 -12.91 41.65 -12.84
#